data_AF-A0A842Y9Z9-F1
#
_entry.id   AF-A0A842Y9Z9-F1
#
_cell.length_a   1.000
_cell.length_b   1.000
_cell.length_c   1.000
_cell.angle_alpha   90.00
_cell.angle_beta   90.00
_cell.angle_gamma   90.00
#
_symmetry.space_group_name_H-M   'P 1'
#
loop_
_entity.id
_entity.type
_entity.pdbx_description
1 polymer ?
#
loop_
_entity_poly.entity_id
_entity_poly.type
_entity_poly.pdbx_seq_one_letter_code
_entity_poly.pdbx_strand_id
1 'polypeptide(L)'
;MLILLDKFLLGFRCCFSRNAAFCWFVIIIMGFIVRFDHQGVTSFIRWLFLEPQYYDLLLRFFRANSWTLDCLLSHWAMMVLNLYPIIKFNGRPLLIGDGIKVCKEAKKMPGVKYLHQDSDNSGKGEYIYGHHIGFVGLLVGYFSKAFCLPMHGQLHEGVDAVRPGEGINGKPATIVTRMAHLVVQKALNMGCLCYVALDAYFSTGPAFLIFKAAVNDMGEQLVHIVTRAKDNYVGYLDREFSDRKFHEDDKIKLMEYFEFPEFFKKAELTIYGQVKTIEYCCLDLLWKPINGWVRFVCVRDGHSCYILMSSDLQLPATEIITIYSYRSKIEVMFLFLKHLIGGFCYHFWTKAFPELKRGKKPDLSILSKPDLEKVERTVKAIEGFINLAGIAMGLLQYLALTQPRAIWNSYQGWLRTRSSDIPSEGIVQSVLQAEFFSTAWKVPVCLTLRIIRKKFRKGLLDTVP
;
A
#
# COMPACT_ATOMS: atom_id res chain seq x y z
N MET A 1 19.12 12.46 -13.57
CA MET A 1 17.92 11.67 -13.22
C MET A 1 16.63 12.45 -13.43
N LEU A 2 16.61 13.77 -13.25
CA LEU A 2 15.41 14.61 -13.39
C LEU A 2 14.75 14.54 -14.78
N ILE A 3 15.52 14.37 -15.86
CA ILE A 3 14.98 14.22 -17.23
C ILE A 3 14.16 12.91 -17.36
N LEU A 4 14.62 11.83 -16.74
CA LEU A 4 13.88 10.56 -16.76
C LEU A 4 12.59 10.67 -15.96
N LEU A 5 12.66 11.33 -14.80
CA LEU A 5 11.49 11.66 -13.99
C LEU A 5 10.49 12.53 -14.75
N ASP A 6 10.97 13.53 -15.51
CA ASP A 6 10.13 14.40 -16.35
C ASP A 6 9.34 13.61 -17.38
N LYS A 7 9.99 12.69 -18.10
CA LYS A 7 9.32 11.79 -19.06
C LYS A 7 8.25 10.94 -18.40
N PHE A 8 8.52 10.42 -17.20
CA PHE A 8 7.54 9.64 -16.45
C PHE A 8 6.34 10.50 -16.04
N LEU A 9 6.60 11.69 -15.48
CA LEU A 9 5.56 12.62 -15.06
C LEU A 9 4.68 13.09 -16.22
N LEU A 10 5.25 13.29 -17.40
CA LEU A 10 4.51 13.60 -18.63
C LEU A 10 3.47 12.55 -19.01
N GLY A 11 3.71 11.27 -18.68
CA GLY A 11 2.75 10.18 -18.89
C GLY A 11 1.39 10.46 -18.22
N PHE A 12 1.40 11.09 -17.03
CA PHE A 12 0.20 11.41 -16.29
C PHE A 12 -0.63 12.57 -16.89
N ARG A 13 -0.17 13.25 -17.95
CA ARG A 13 -0.89 14.41 -18.50
C ARG A 13 -2.33 14.09 -18.88
N CYS A 14 -2.61 12.88 -19.36
CA CYS A 14 -3.96 12.45 -19.74
C CYS A 14 -4.94 12.34 -18.56
N CYS A 15 -4.45 12.24 -17.32
CA CYS A 15 -5.30 12.16 -16.12
C CYS A 15 -5.91 13.51 -15.70
N PHE A 16 -5.56 14.61 -16.37
CA PHE A 16 -5.96 15.96 -15.98
C PHE A 16 -6.72 16.65 -17.12
N SER A 17 -7.94 17.12 -16.83
CA SER A 17 -8.73 17.88 -17.81
C SER A 17 -8.15 19.28 -18.06
N ARG A 18 -7.41 19.84 -17.10
CA ARG A 18 -6.78 21.16 -17.19
C ARG A 18 -5.27 21.08 -17.08
N ASN A 19 -4.56 21.79 -17.96
CA ASN A 19 -3.10 21.86 -17.92
C ASN A 19 -2.58 22.40 -16.58
N ALA A 20 -3.27 23.38 -15.99
CA ALA A 20 -2.90 23.92 -14.67
C ALA A 20 -2.93 22.85 -13.57
N ALA A 21 -3.89 21.91 -13.61
CA ALA A 21 -3.97 20.84 -12.63
C ALA A 21 -2.82 19.84 -12.79
N PHE A 22 -2.48 19.49 -14.03
CA PHE A 22 -1.29 18.70 -14.32
C PHE A 22 -0.01 19.37 -13.80
N CYS A 23 0.17 20.66 -14.04
CA CYS A 23 1.33 21.40 -13.52
C CYS A 23 1.40 21.35 -11.98
N TRP A 24 0.27 21.46 -11.29
CA TRP A 24 0.22 21.34 -9.82
C TRP A 24 0.53 19.92 -9.35
N PHE A 25 0.07 18.88 -10.06
CA PHE A 25 0.44 17.50 -9.79
C PHE A 25 1.97 17.32 -9.86
N VAL A 26 2.62 17.81 -10.93
CA VAL A 26 4.07 17.77 -11.08
C VAL A 26 4.77 18.46 -9.90
N ILE A 27 4.31 19.65 -9.51
CA ILE A 27 4.84 20.38 -8.34
C ILE A 27 4.69 19.56 -7.06
N ILE A 28 3.54 18.91 -6.84
CA ILE A 28 3.28 18.11 -5.64
C ILE A 28 4.18 16.88 -5.58
N ILE A 29 4.31 16.14 -6.68
CA ILE A 29 5.20 14.97 -6.73
C ILE A 29 6.65 15.38 -6.46
N MET A 30 7.12 16.46 -7.10
CA MET A 30 8.46 17.00 -6.81
C MET A 30 8.58 17.52 -5.38
N GLY A 31 7.51 18.08 -4.82
CA GLY A 31 7.46 18.52 -3.42
C GLY A 31 7.64 17.37 -2.44
N PHE A 32 7.06 16.20 -2.73
CA PHE A 32 7.29 14.98 -1.95
C PHE A 32 8.73 14.48 -2.07
N ILE A 33 9.30 14.51 -3.28
CA ILE A 33 10.65 13.99 -3.55
C ILE A 33 11.73 14.91 -2.97
N VAL A 34 11.60 16.23 -3.08
CA VAL A 34 12.70 17.17 -2.80
C VAL A 34 12.73 17.66 -1.36
N ARG A 35 11.59 17.71 -0.65
CA ARG A 35 11.52 18.29 0.69
C ARG A 35 12.40 17.56 1.72
N PHE A 36 12.89 18.30 2.73
CA PHE A 36 13.62 17.74 3.89
C PHE A 36 12.82 17.77 5.21
N ASP A 37 11.60 18.32 5.20
CA ASP A 37 10.70 18.27 6.36
C ASP A 37 9.30 17.78 5.97
N HIS A 38 8.50 17.36 6.96
CA HIS A 38 7.17 16.79 6.75
C HIS A 38 6.03 17.64 7.34
N GLN A 39 6.08 18.96 7.15
CA GLN A 39 5.00 19.89 7.53
C GLN A 39 3.91 20.05 6.45
N GLY A 40 3.46 18.94 5.87
CA GLY A 40 2.38 18.93 4.86
C GLY A 40 2.72 19.71 3.59
N VAL A 41 1.74 20.44 3.04
CA VAL A 41 1.94 21.22 1.80
C VAL A 41 2.83 22.45 1.98
N THR A 42 3.00 22.93 3.23
CA THR A 42 3.91 24.03 3.56
C THR A 42 5.35 23.68 3.22
N SER A 43 5.75 22.42 3.40
CA SER A 43 7.07 21.92 3.00
C SER A 43 7.29 22.07 1.49
N PHE A 44 6.24 21.90 0.67
CA PHE A 44 6.36 22.05 -0.78
C PHE A 44 6.65 23.51 -1.15
N ILE A 45 5.96 24.47 -0.53
CA ILE A 45 6.22 25.90 -0.72
C ILE A 45 7.67 26.24 -0.34
N ARG A 46 8.14 25.72 0.81
CA ARG A 46 9.48 25.99 1.34
C ARG A 46 10.58 25.44 0.45
N TRP A 47 10.54 24.15 0.13
CA TRP A 47 11.65 23.45 -0.52
C TRP A 47 11.67 23.54 -2.05
N LEU A 48 10.53 23.89 -2.65
CA LEU A 48 10.48 24.23 -4.08
C LEU A 48 10.57 25.74 -4.31
N PHE A 49 10.90 26.54 -3.29
CA PHE A 49 11.07 27.99 -3.35
C PHE A 49 9.87 28.74 -3.96
N LEU A 50 8.66 28.23 -3.76
CA LEU A 50 7.45 28.79 -4.35
C LEU A 50 7.06 30.10 -3.66
N GLU A 51 6.40 31.00 -4.39
CA GLU A 51 5.79 32.18 -3.78
C GLU A 51 4.74 31.77 -2.73
N PRO A 52 4.73 32.39 -1.53
CA PRO A 52 3.79 32.04 -0.46
C PRO A 52 2.31 32.11 -0.88
N GLN A 53 1.96 32.99 -1.82
CA GLN A 53 0.59 33.11 -2.36
C GLN A 53 0.04 31.83 -2.99
N TYR A 54 0.91 30.88 -3.34
CA TYR A 54 0.52 29.60 -3.91
C TYR A 54 0.06 28.56 -2.88
N TYR A 55 0.19 28.83 -1.59
CA TYR A 55 -0.21 27.92 -0.53
C TYR A 55 -1.69 27.49 -0.64
N ASP A 56 -2.59 28.46 -0.78
CA ASP A 56 -4.03 28.16 -0.90
C ASP A 56 -4.37 27.42 -2.20
N LEU A 57 -3.62 27.68 -3.27
CA LEU A 57 -3.80 26.98 -4.55
C LEU A 57 -3.39 25.50 -4.45
N LEU A 58 -2.32 25.19 -3.71
CA LEU A 58 -1.95 23.81 -3.40
C LEU A 58 -3.05 23.10 -2.60
N LEU A 59 -3.62 23.75 -1.58
CA LEU A 59 -4.74 23.18 -0.82
C LEU A 59 -5.97 22.95 -1.70
N ARG A 60 -6.27 23.89 -2.60
CA ARG A 60 -7.39 23.78 -3.54
C ARG A 60 -7.20 22.66 -4.56
N PHE A 61 -5.96 22.35 -4.97
CA PHE A 61 -5.68 21.23 -5.87
C PHE A 61 -6.25 19.91 -5.35
N PHE A 62 -6.09 19.62 -4.05
CA PHE A 62 -6.60 18.39 -3.43
C PHE A 62 -8.13 18.32 -3.32
N ARG A 63 -8.82 19.43 -3.60
CA ARG A 63 -10.29 19.54 -3.59
C ARG A 63 -10.84 19.86 -4.98
N ALA A 64 -10.00 19.85 -6.01
CA ALA A 64 -10.39 20.23 -7.36
C ALA A 64 -11.07 19.06 -8.09
N ASN A 65 -11.99 19.40 -9.00
CA ASN A 65 -12.68 18.41 -9.86
C ASN A 65 -12.00 18.25 -11.23
N SER A 66 -10.83 18.86 -11.44
CA SER A 66 -10.07 18.77 -12.69
C SER A 66 -9.23 17.50 -12.84
N TRP A 67 -9.32 16.60 -11.86
CA TRP A 67 -8.73 15.27 -11.82
C TRP A 67 -9.53 14.41 -10.85
N THR A 68 -9.42 13.09 -10.96
CA THR A 68 -9.97 12.13 -10.00
C THR A 68 -8.89 11.16 -9.57
N LEU A 69 -8.98 10.71 -8.31
CA LEU A 69 -8.02 9.75 -7.77
C LEU A 69 -8.09 8.42 -8.52
N ASP A 70 -9.29 7.94 -8.87
CA ASP A 70 -9.47 6.68 -9.60
C ASP A 70 -8.80 6.72 -10.98
N CYS A 71 -9.01 7.79 -11.76
CA CYS A 71 -8.37 7.95 -13.07
C CYS A 71 -6.84 7.94 -12.94
N LEU A 72 -6.31 8.63 -11.91
CA LEU A 72 -4.88 8.69 -11.66
C LEU A 72 -4.32 7.31 -11.24
N LEU A 73 -4.99 6.59 -10.34
CA LEU A 73 -4.54 5.28 -9.84
C LEU A 73 -4.68 4.16 -10.88
N SER A 74 -5.67 4.23 -11.77
CA SER A 74 -5.80 3.32 -12.91
C SER A 74 -4.68 3.55 -13.92
N HIS A 75 -4.40 4.81 -14.26
CA HIS A 75 -3.27 5.13 -15.13
C HIS A 75 -1.92 4.76 -14.49
N TRP A 76 -1.77 4.99 -13.18
CA TRP A 76 -0.60 4.53 -12.43
C TRP A 76 -0.42 3.02 -12.54
N ALA A 77 -1.50 2.24 -12.38
CA ALA A 77 -1.44 0.78 -12.53
C ALA A 77 -0.92 0.37 -13.91
N MET A 78 -1.47 0.97 -14.97
CA MET A 78 -1.07 0.71 -16.35
C MET A 78 0.42 1.03 -16.57
N MET A 79 0.88 2.19 -16.12
CA MET A 79 2.30 2.56 -16.22
C MET A 79 3.19 1.58 -15.47
N VAL A 80 2.79 1.16 -14.26
CA VAL A 80 3.57 0.21 -13.45
C VAL A 80 3.69 -1.14 -14.16
N LEU A 81 2.58 -1.67 -14.67
CA LEU A 81 2.55 -2.94 -15.41
C LEU A 81 3.45 -2.93 -16.66
N ASN A 82 3.56 -1.78 -17.33
CA ASN A 82 4.33 -1.64 -18.56
C ASN A 82 5.82 -1.36 -18.33
N LEU A 83 6.17 -0.68 -17.23
CA LEU A 83 7.51 -0.11 -17.05
C LEU A 83 8.33 -0.78 -15.95
N TYR A 84 7.70 -1.47 -14.99
CA TYR A 84 8.41 -2.04 -13.84
C TYR A 84 8.68 -3.53 -14.04
N PRO A 85 9.82 -4.04 -13.55
CA PRO A 85 9.98 -5.47 -13.36
C PRO A 85 9.02 -5.93 -12.26
N ILE A 86 8.10 -6.85 -12.59
CA ILE A 86 7.09 -7.37 -11.65
C ILE A 86 7.45 -8.81 -11.31
N ILE A 87 7.47 -9.11 -10.01
CA ILE A 87 7.66 -10.48 -9.54
C ILE A 87 6.32 -11.20 -9.63
N LYS A 88 6.32 -12.34 -10.34
CA LYS A 88 5.14 -13.17 -10.59
C LYS A 88 5.36 -14.58 -10.05
N PHE A 89 4.28 -15.18 -9.59
CA PHE A 89 4.19 -16.58 -9.17
C PHE A 89 3.13 -17.24 -10.04
N ASN A 90 3.43 -18.39 -10.64
CA ASN A 90 2.53 -19.04 -11.61
C ASN A 90 1.88 -18.06 -12.64
N GLY A 91 2.69 -17.13 -13.19
CA GLY A 91 2.21 -16.10 -14.12
C GLY A 91 1.41 -14.93 -13.52
N ARG A 92 1.04 -14.98 -12.24
CA ARG A 92 0.23 -13.98 -11.53
C ARG A 92 1.10 -12.98 -10.74
N PRO A 93 0.90 -11.66 -10.86
CA PRO A 93 1.55 -10.67 -10.01
C PRO A 93 1.18 -10.85 -8.53
N LEU A 94 2.11 -10.51 -7.63
CA LEU A 94 1.85 -10.52 -6.19
C LEU A 94 1.46 -9.14 -5.65
N LEU A 95 0.23 -9.03 -5.18
CA LEU A 95 -0.23 -7.92 -4.34
C LEU A 95 0.12 -8.19 -2.88
N ILE A 96 0.34 -7.13 -2.10
CA ILE A 96 0.54 -7.20 -0.66
C ILE A 96 -0.40 -6.19 -0.01
N GLY A 97 -1.15 -6.59 1.01
CA GLY A 97 -2.11 -5.74 1.69
C GLY A 97 -1.95 -5.75 3.21
N ASP A 98 -2.11 -4.58 3.82
CA ASP A 98 -2.06 -4.40 5.27
C ASP A 98 -2.66 -3.04 5.68
N GLY A 99 -2.99 -2.88 6.96
CA GLY A 99 -3.46 -1.65 7.57
C GLY A 99 -2.36 -0.91 8.33
N ILE A 100 -2.37 0.43 8.28
CA ILE A 100 -1.55 1.28 9.14
C ILE A 100 -2.42 2.23 9.95
N LYS A 101 -2.14 2.30 11.25
CA LYS A 101 -2.74 3.24 12.19
C LYS A 101 -1.81 4.46 12.36
N VAL A 102 -2.32 5.65 12.06
CA VAL A 102 -1.55 6.90 12.08
C VAL A 102 -2.19 7.91 13.02
N CYS A 103 -1.41 8.38 14.00
CA CYS A 103 -1.86 9.38 14.97
C CYS A 103 -2.29 10.69 14.29
N LYS A 104 -3.42 11.25 14.75
CA LYS A 104 -3.97 12.54 14.32
C LYS A 104 -4.59 13.25 15.51
N GLU A 105 -4.25 14.54 15.66
CA GLU A 105 -4.74 15.38 16.76
C GLU A 105 -5.80 16.40 16.32
N ALA A 106 -6.15 16.42 15.03
CA ALA A 106 -7.09 17.37 14.47
C ALA A 106 -8.54 17.03 14.88
N LYS A 107 -9.21 17.98 15.55
CA LYS A 107 -10.55 17.76 16.10
C LYS A 107 -11.69 17.73 15.08
N LYS A 108 -11.47 18.22 13.85
CA LYS A 108 -12.50 18.27 12.79
C LYS A 108 -12.06 17.56 11.51
N MET A 109 -11.30 16.48 11.68
CA MET A 109 -10.77 15.67 10.59
C MET A 109 -11.60 14.39 10.45
N PRO A 110 -12.28 14.17 9.30
CA PRO A 110 -13.05 12.95 9.06
C PRO A 110 -12.17 11.70 9.05
N GLY A 111 -12.70 10.57 9.52
CA GLY A 111 -11.98 9.30 9.60
C GLY A 111 -11.23 9.09 10.92
N VAL A 112 -10.98 10.13 11.72
CA VAL A 112 -10.26 10.01 12.99
C VAL A 112 -11.12 9.27 14.02
N LYS A 113 -10.55 8.22 14.60
CA LYS A 113 -11.15 7.41 15.67
C LYS A 113 -10.15 7.14 16.79
N TYR A 114 -10.67 6.71 17.94
CA TYR A 114 -9.89 6.04 18.96
C TYR A 114 -9.65 4.59 18.51
N LEU A 115 -8.39 4.22 18.33
CA LEU A 115 -7.95 2.98 17.72
C LEU A 115 -7.05 2.23 18.71
N HIS A 116 -7.36 0.97 18.98
CA HIS A 116 -6.44 0.05 19.64
C HIS A 116 -5.25 -0.24 18.71
N GLN A 117 -4.04 -0.40 19.22
CA GLN A 117 -2.89 -0.84 18.44
C GLN A 117 -2.62 -2.31 18.72
N ASP A 118 -2.92 -3.17 17.76
CA ASP A 118 -2.72 -4.62 17.87
C ASP A 118 -1.25 -5.04 17.64
N SER A 119 -0.29 -4.09 17.66
CA SER A 119 1.13 -4.38 17.45
C SER A 119 1.85 -4.60 18.78
N ASP A 120 2.57 -5.70 18.94
CA ASP A 120 3.40 -6.07 20.11
C ASP A 120 4.63 -5.16 20.35
N ASN A 121 4.61 -3.92 19.84
CA ASN A 121 5.70 -2.97 20.04
C ASN A 121 5.52 -2.22 21.36
N SER A 122 6.32 -2.61 22.36
CA SER A 122 6.33 -2.03 23.72
C SER A 122 6.60 -0.52 23.78
N GLY A 123 7.13 0.08 22.71
CA GLY A 123 7.38 1.53 22.62
C GLY A 123 6.21 2.38 22.12
N LYS A 124 5.05 1.79 21.80
CA LYS A 124 3.86 2.52 21.33
C LYS A 124 2.73 2.43 22.34
N GLY A 125 1.97 3.51 22.49
CA GLY A 125 0.76 3.51 23.31
C GLY A 125 -0.26 2.51 22.75
N GLU A 126 -0.87 1.73 23.66
CA GLU A 126 -1.89 0.71 23.37
C GLU A 126 -3.08 1.28 22.57
N TYR A 127 -3.37 2.56 22.74
CA TYR A 127 -4.40 3.26 21.97
C TYR A 127 -3.87 4.56 21.36
N ILE A 128 -4.36 4.88 20.17
CA ILE A 128 -4.13 6.19 19.55
C ILE A 128 -5.43 6.81 19.05
N TYR A 129 -5.44 8.14 18.99
CA TYR A 129 -6.42 8.87 18.20
C TYR A 129 -5.84 9.08 16.80
N GLY A 130 -6.50 8.59 15.76
CA GLY A 130 -5.87 8.54 14.45
C GLY A 130 -6.72 8.00 13.33
N HIS A 131 -6.10 7.88 12.16
CA HIS A 131 -6.65 7.23 10.98
C HIS A 131 -6.16 5.79 10.89
N HIS A 132 -7.06 4.90 10.50
CA HIS A 132 -6.72 3.57 10.03
C HIS A 132 -6.83 3.55 8.51
N ILE A 133 -5.68 3.39 7.85
CA ILE A 133 -5.55 3.39 6.39
C ILE A 133 -5.22 1.96 5.97
N GLY A 134 -6.05 1.36 5.13
CA GLY A 134 -5.69 0.14 4.42
C GLY A 134 -4.89 0.48 3.18
N PHE A 135 -3.89 -0.32 2.88
CA PHE A 135 -3.02 -0.11 1.73
C PHE A 135 -2.84 -1.42 0.97
N VAL A 136 -2.90 -1.33 -0.35
CA VAL A 136 -2.49 -2.39 -1.28
C VAL A 136 -1.28 -1.89 -2.06
N GLY A 137 -0.23 -2.71 -2.08
CA GLY A 137 0.95 -2.52 -2.91
C GLY A 137 1.20 -3.69 -3.84
N LEU A 138 2.05 -3.48 -4.84
CA LEU A 138 2.46 -4.48 -5.82
C LEU A 138 3.93 -4.83 -5.59
N LEU A 139 4.27 -6.12 -5.60
CA LEU A 139 5.66 -6.56 -5.51
C LEU A 139 6.39 -6.31 -6.84
N VAL A 140 7.35 -5.40 -6.82
CA VAL A 140 8.18 -5.03 -7.98
C VAL A 140 9.66 -5.24 -7.67
N GLY A 141 10.46 -5.44 -8.71
CA GLY A 141 11.90 -5.68 -8.63
C GLY A 141 12.27 -7.09 -9.02
N TYR A 142 13.30 -7.60 -8.35
CA TYR A 142 13.90 -8.91 -8.61
C TYR A 142 13.98 -9.71 -7.32
N PHE A 143 14.16 -11.03 -7.40
CA PHE A 143 14.31 -11.86 -6.18
C PHE A 143 15.47 -11.38 -5.28
N SER A 144 16.53 -10.80 -5.86
CA SER A 144 17.64 -10.19 -5.14
C SER A 144 17.29 -8.88 -4.42
N LYS A 145 16.33 -8.11 -4.94
CA LYS A 145 15.82 -6.89 -4.31
C LYS A 145 14.41 -6.60 -4.82
N ALA A 146 13.45 -6.71 -3.90
CA ALA A 146 12.06 -6.39 -4.16
C ALA A 146 11.57 -5.24 -3.27
N PHE A 147 10.67 -4.44 -3.83
CA PHE A 147 9.95 -3.37 -3.18
C PHE A 147 8.45 -3.67 -3.17
N CYS A 148 7.75 -3.24 -2.12
CA CYS A 148 6.30 -3.12 -2.17
C CYS A 148 5.98 -1.72 -2.71
N LEU A 149 5.50 -1.66 -3.95
CA LEU A 149 5.18 -0.42 -4.64
C LEU A 149 3.77 0.04 -4.25
N PRO A 150 3.58 1.27 -3.72
CA PRO A 150 2.27 1.74 -3.30
C PRO A 150 1.29 1.84 -4.47
N MET A 151 0.18 1.08 -4.42
CA MET A 151 -0.84 1.08 -5.49
C MET A 151 -2.11 1.82 -5.10
N HIS A 152 -2.61 1.64 -3.88
CA HIS A 152 -3.82 2.31 -3.40
C HIS A 152 -3.86 2.31 -1.87
N GLY A 153 -3.91 3.49 -1.25
CA GLY A 153 -4.20 3.69 0.17
C GLY A 153 -5.57 4.33 0.39
N GLN A 154 -6.35 3.80 1.32
CA GLN A 154 -7.72 4.26 1.58
C GLN A 154 -8.05 4.24 3.09
N LEU A 155 -8.83 5.20 3.57
CA LEU A 155 -9.34 5.17 4.95
C LEU A 155 -10.32 4.00 5.14
N HIS A 156 -10.02 3.09 6.06
CA HIS A 156 -10.86 1.91 6.32
C HIS A 156 -11.84 2.11 7.47
N GLU A 157 -11.64 3.12 8.31
CA GLU A 157 -12.50 3.40 9.45
C GLU A 157 -12.91 4.87 9.52
N GLY A 158 -14.10 5.13 10.08
CA GLY A 158 -14.58 6.50 10.34
C GLY A 158 -15.07 7.24 9.11
N VAL A 159 -15.32 6.50 8.04
CA VAL A 159 -15.78 7.01 6.75
C VAL A 159 -17.13 6.44 6.32
N ASP A 160 -17.79 5.62 7.15
CA ASP A 160 -19.00 4.90 6.78
C ASP A 160 -20.13 5.82 6.31
N ALA A 161 -20.22 7.04 6.85
CA ALA A 161 -21.23 8.03 6.46
C ALA A 161 -21.01 8.64 5.05
N VAL A 162 -19.77 8.63 4.53
CA VAL A 162 -19.44 9.16 3.20
C VAL A 162 -19.06 8.09 2.19
N ARG A 163 -18.67 6.93 2.68
CA ARG A 163 -18.37 5.72 1.91
C ARG A 163 -18.90 4.51 2.67
N PRO A 164 -20.20 4.19 2.50
CA PRO A 164 -20.77 2.95 2.97
C PRO A 164 -19.90 1.80 2.46
N GLY A 165 -19.50 0.90 3.35
CA GLY A 165 -18.68 -0.23 2.95
C GLY A 165 -19.52 -1.37 2.41
N GLU A 166 -18.92 -2.19 1.56
CA GLU A 166 -19.49 -3.47 1.16
C GLU A 166 -19.24 -4.51 2.25
N GLY A 167 -20.34 -5.10 2.72
CA GLY A 167 -20.36 -6.19 3.66
C GLY A 167 -20.40 -7.55 2.97
N ILE A 168 -20.65 -8.60 3.73
CA ILE A 168 -20.87 -9.94 3.18
C ILE A 168 -21.94 -10.67 3.98
N ASN A 169 -22.80 -11.43 3.30
CA ASN A 169 -23.87 -12.24 3.91
C ASN A 169 -24.77 -11.43 4.86
N GLY A 170 -25.16 -10.22 4.45
CA GLY A 170 -26.02 -9.32 5.24
C GLY A 170 -25.34 -8.67 6.46
N LYS A 171 -24.05 -8.93 6.70
CA LYS A 171 -23.27 -8.28 7.77
C LYS A 171 -22.69 -6.96 7.29
N PRO A 172 -22.53 -5.96 8.18
CA PRO A 172 -21.92 -4.68 7.82
C PRO A 172 -20.46 -4.85 7.39
N ALA A 173 -19.95 -3.86 6.67
CA ALA A 173 -18.55 -3.82 6.27
C ALA A 173 -17.61 -3.80 7.48
N THR A 174 -16.49 -4.49 7.32
CA THR A 174 -15.41 -4.56 8.32
C THR A 174 -14.09 -4.15 7.68
N ILE A 175 -13.04 -3.98 8.49
CA ILE A 175 -11.68 -3.75 7.97
C ILE A 175 -11.26 -4.86 7.00
N VAL A 176 -11.64 -6.10 7.32
CA VAL A 176 -11.39 -7.28 6.49
C VAL A 176 -12.09 -7.17 5.14
N THR A 177 -13.40 -6.91 5.11
CA THR A 177 -14.13 -6.82 3.84
C THR A 177 -13.64 -5.64 3.02
N ARG A 178 -13.39 -4.48 3.64
CA ARG A 178 -12.83 -3.31 2.96
C ARG A 178 -11.47 -3.61 2.31
N MET A 179 -10.57 -4.32 3.00
CA MET A 179 -9.30 -4.75 2.41
C MET A 179 -9.51 -5.72 1.24
N ALA A 180 -10.38 -6.71 1.39
CA ALA A 180 -10.66 -7.67 0.32
C ALA A 180 -11.23 -6.99 -0.93
N HIS A 181 -12.22 -6.10 -0.77
CA HIS A 181 -12.77 -5.31 -1.88
C HIS A 181 -11.72 -4.37 -2.50
N LEU A 182 -10.85 -3.74 -1.70
CA LEU A 182 -9.77 -2.89 -2.20
C LEU A 182 -8.78 -3.69 -3.07
N VAL A 183 -8.44 -4.92 -2.65
CA VAL A 183 -7.58 -5.83 -3.42
C VAL A 183 -8.27 -6.28 -4.71
N VAL A 184 -9.54 -6.68 -4.66
CA VAL A 184 -10.32 -7.07 -5.86
C VAL A 184 -10.41 -5.91 -6.84
N GLN A 185 -10.75 -4.70 -6.36
CA GLN A 185 -10.77 -3.49 -7.19
C GLN A 185 -9.42 -3.25 -7.85
N LYS A 186 -8.31 -3.49 -7.12
CA LYS A 186 -6.97 -3.30 -7.69
C LYS A 186 -6.64 -4.34 -8.76
N ALA A 187 -7.01 -5.61 -8.56
CA ALA A 187 -6.84 -6.66 -9.56
C ALA A 187 -7.64 -6.36 -10.84
N LEU A 188 -8.90 -5.92 -10.70
CA LEU A 188 -9.73 -5.46 -11.81
C LEU A 188 -9.10 -4.29 -12.57
N ASN A 189 -8.65 -3.26 -11.86
CA ASN A 189 -7.99 -2.09 -12.47
C ASN A 189 -6.68 -2.44 -13.18
N MET A 190 -6.01 -3.50 -12.76
CA MET A 190 -4.80 -4.02 -13.40
C MET A 190 -5.10 -4.94 -14.59
N GLY A 191 -6.33 -5.43 -14.73
CA GLY A 191 -6.69 -6.42 -15.75
C GLY A 191 -5.88 -7.72 -15.62
N CYS A 192 -5.46 -8.07 -14.40
CA CYS A 192 -4.57 -9.21 -14.15
C CYS A 192 -5.16 -10.13 -13.08
N LEU A 193 -5.02 -11.44 -13.32
CA LEU A 193 -5.15 -12.46 -12.28
C LEU A 193 -3.98 -12.34 -11.30
N CYS A 194 -4.26 -12.24 -10.00
CA CYS A 194 -3.26 -11.92 -8.97
C CYS A 194 -3.22 -12.95 -7.83
N TYR A 195 -2.08 -13.00 -7.13
CA TYR A 195 -2.03 -13.45 -5.75
C TYR A 195 -2.06 -12.23 -4.82
N VAL A 196 -2.53 -12.41 -3.59
CA VAL A 196 -2.40 -11.41 -2.51
C VAL A 196 -1.83 -12.04 -1.25
N ALA A 197 -0.79 -11.43 -0.69
CA ALA A 197 -0.27 -11.78 0.63
C ALA A 197 -0.86 -10.83 1.68
N LEU A 198 -1.60 -11.38 2.65
CA LEU A 198 -2.21 -10.65 3.77
C LEU A 198 -1.73 -11.22 5.11
N ASP A 199 -1.77 -10.42 6.17
CA ASP A 199 -1.44 -10.87 7.52
C ASP A 199 -2.48 -11.88 8.08
N ALA A 200 -2.22 -12.41 9.27
CA ALA A 200 -3.12 -13.34 9.96
C ALA A 200 -4.45 -12.70 10.43
N TYR A 201 -4.55 -11.37 10.49
CA TYR A 201 -5.81 -10.69 10.82
C TYR A 201 -6.84 -10.92 9.70
N PHE A 202 -6.40 -11.01 8.44
CA PHE A 202 -7.27 -11.25 7.28
C PHE A 202 -7.59 -12.73 7.02
N SER A 203 -7.09 -13.67 7.83
CA SER A 203 -7.30 -15.11 7.64
C SER A 203 -8.73 -15.58 7.97
N THR A 204 -9.76 -14.95 7.41
CA THR A 204 -11.16 -15.12 7.82
C THR A 204 -12.05 -15.55 6.66
N GLY A 205 -13.15 -16.25 6.97
CA GLY A 205 -14.14 -16.69 5.98
C GLY A 205 -14.61 -15.56 5.03
N PRO A 206 -15.00 -14.37 5.55
CA PRO A 206 -15.34 -13.22 4.72
C PRO A 206 -14.30 -12.86 3.64
N ALA A 207 -13.01 -12.79 3.97
CA ALA A 207 -11.98 -12.45 3.00
C ALA A 207 -11.89 -13.51 1.88
N PHE A 208 -11.85 -14.79 2.26
CA PHE A 208 -11.78 -15.89 1.30
C PHE A 208 -13.03 -15.95 0.41
N LEU A 209 -14.22 -15.71 0.96
CA LEU A 209 -15.48 -15.70 0.19
C LEU A 209 -15.52 -14.54 -0.81
N ILE A 210 -15.07 -13.34 -0.43
CA ILE A 210 -14.99 -12.19 -1.35
C ILE A 210 -14.05 -12.52 -2.51
N PHE A 211 -12.86 -13.05 -2.22
CA PHE A 211 -11.90 -13.43 -3.26
C PHE A 211 -12.41 -14.57 -4.14
N LYS A 212 -13.10 -15.56 -3.57
CA LYS A 212 -13.72 -16.67 -4.31
C LYS A 212 -14.85 -16.21 -5.24
N ALA A 213 -15.63 -15.21 -4.82
CA ALA A 213 -16.71 -14.64 -5.63
C ALA A 213 -16.21 -13.72 -6.74
N ALA A 214 -14.99 -13.18 -6.60
CA ALA A 214 -14.37 -12.30 -7.58
C ALA A 214 -13.77 -13.14 -8.74
N VAL A 215 -14.57 -13.39 -9.78
CA VAL A 215 -14.16 -14.11 -10.99
C VAL A 215 -14.19 -13.19 -12.22
N ASN A 216 -13.38 -13.50 -13.23
CA ASN A 216 -13.44 -12.85 -14.54
C ASN A 216 -14.55 -13.45 -15.43
N ASP A 217 -14.70 -12.94 -16.65
CA ASP A 217 -15.70 -13.41 -17.62
C ASP A 217 -15.52 -14.88 -18.04
N MET A 218 -14.32 -15.45 -17.83
CA MET A 218 -14.00 -16.86 -18.09
C MET A 218 -14.21 -17.76 -16.85
N GLY A 219 -14.73 -17.20 -15.75
CA GLY A 219 -14.94 -17.92 -14.49
C GLY A 219 -13.67 -18.15 -13.67
N GLU A 220 -12.54 -17.57 -14.05
CA GLU A 220 -11.29 -17.69 -13.31
C GLU A 220 -11.27 -16.72 -12.12
N GLN A 221 -10.83 -17.22 -10.96
CA GLN A 221 -10.69 -16.41 -9.76
C GLN A 221 -9.63 -15.30 -9.95
N LEU A 222 -10.07 -14.05 -9.80
CA LEU A 222 -9.27 -12.84 -10.00
C LEU A 222 -8.11 -12.75 -9.00
N VAL A 223 -8.35 -13.17 -7.76
CA VAL A 223 -7.38 -13.04 -6.66
C VAL A 223 -7.35 -14.31 -5.83
N HIS A 224 -6.20 -14.97 -5.73
CA HIS A 224 -5.97 -15.99 -4.71
C HIS A 224 -5.24 -15.40 -3.50
N ILE A 225 -5.69 -15.72 -2.30
CA ILE A 225 -5.10 -15.22 -1.05
C ILE A 225 -4.07 -16.22 -0.52
N VAL A 226 -2.94 -15.68 -0.05
CA VAL A 226 -1.99 -16.35 0.84
C VAL A 226 -1.93 -15.59 2.16
N THR A 227 -2.14 -16.27 3.28
CA THR A 227 -2.16 -15.67 4.62
C THR A 227 -1.68 -16.68 5.66
N ARG A 228 -1.41 -16.23 6.89
CA ARG A 228 -1.10 -17.10 8.02
C ARG A 228 -2.38 -17.51 8.74
N ALA A 229 -2.52 -18.80 9.03
CA ALA A 229 -3.62 -19.30 9.86
C ALA A 229 -3.44 -18.87 11.31
N LYS A 230 -4.54 -18.80 12.06
CA LYS A 230 -4.47 -18.67 13.52
C LYS A 230 -4.22 -20.06 14.12
N ASP A 231 -3.53 -20.09 15.26
CA ASP A 231 -3.10 -21.33 15.89
C ASP A 231 -4.28 -22.24 16.30
N ASN A 232 -5.47 -21.67 16.49
CA ASN A 232 -6.69 -22.41 16.82
C ASN A 232 -7.48 -22.92 15.60
N TYR A 233 -6.94 -22.79 14.39
CA TYR A 233 -7.65 -23.22 13.18
C TYR A 233 -7.66 -24.74 13.04
N VAL A 234 -8.79 -25.23 12.57
CA VAL A 234 -9.03 -26.64 12.27
C VAL A 234 -9.44 -26.80 10.81
N GLY A 235 -8.96 -27.87 10.18
CA GLY A 235 -9.43 -28.35 8.89
C GLY A 235 -10.22 -29.65 9.08
N TYR A 236 -10.91 -30.09 8.04
CA TYR A 236 -11.64 -31.36 8.04
C TYR A 236 -11.21 -32.18 6.82
N LEU A 237 -10.98 -33.47 7.01
CA LEU A 237 -10.89 -34.40 5.89
C LEU A 237 -12.25 -34.54 5.22
N ASP A 238 -12.26 -34.83 3.93
CA ASP A 238 -13.49 -35.16 3.23
C ASP A 238 -13.82 -36.63 3.42
N ARG A 239 -15.10 -36.93 3.68
CA ARG A 239 -15.61 -38.30 3.68
C ARG A 239 -16.35 -38.49 2.38
N GLU A 240 -15.73 -39.23 1.48
CA GLU A 240 -16.42 -39.74 0.30
C GLU A 240 -17.72 -40.43 0.77
N PHE A 241 -18.85 -40.06 0.14
CA PHE A 241 -20.18 -40.64 0.38
C PHE A 241 -20.91 -40.25 1.68
N SER A 242 -20.53 -39.16 2.36
CA SER A 242 -21.34 -38.63 3.48
C SER A 242 -22.20 -37.42 3.08
N ASP A 243 -23.49 -37.44 3.43
CA ASP A 243 -24.39 -36.29 3.28
C ASP A 243 -23.97 -35.09 4.15
N ARG A 244 -23.17 -35.34 5.19
CA ARG A 244 -22.69 -34.32 6.11
C ARG A 244 -21.21 -34.05 5.85
N LYS A 245 -20.94 -32.85 5.34
CA LYS A 245 -19.60 -32.40 4.93
C LYS A 245 -18.60 -32.15 6.09
N PHE A 246 -19.08 -32.05 7.33
CA PHE A 246 -18.23 -31.80 8.51
C PHE A 246 -18.63 -32.72 9.66
N HIS A 247 -17.74 -33.66 9.99
CA HIS A 247 -17.83 -34.52 11.18
C HIS A 247 -16.69 -34.22 12.15
N GLU A 248 -16.93 -34.37 13.46
CA GLU A 248 -15.89 -34.14 14.46
C GLU A 248 -14.76 -35.17 14.39
N ASP A 249 -15.04 -36.39 13.95
CA ASP A 249 -14.04 -37.45 13.76
C ASP A 249 -13.05 -37.14 12.63
N ASP A 250 -13.42 -36.27 11.67
CA ASP A 250 -12.56 -35.87 10.54
C ASP A 250 -11.81 -34.57 10.82
N LYS A 251 -11.98 -34.02 12.02
CA LYS A 251 -11.44 -32.73 12.41
C LYS A 251 -9.95 -32.86 12.69
N ILE A 252 -9.18 -32.08 11.95
CA ILE A 252 -7.74 -31.96 12.12
C ILE A 252 -7.43 -30.62 12.77
N LYS A 253 -6.78 -30.65 13.93
CA LYS A 253 -6.11 -29.48 14.48
C LYS A 253 -4.74 -29.34 13.82
N LEU A 254 -4.57 -28.26 13.08
CA LEU A 254 -3.38 -28.07 12.25
C LEU A 254 -2.08 -27.97 13.07
N MET A 255 -2.15 -27.47 14.30
CA MET A 255 -0.99 -27.37 15.19
C MET A 255 -0.46 -28.73 15.66
N GLU A 256 -1.31 -29.76 15.75
CA GLU A 256 -0.89 -31.10 16.19
C GLU A 256 0.01 -31.76 15.13
N TYR A 257 -0.06 -31.33 13.86
CA TYR A 257 0.85 -31.83 12.82
C TYR A 257 2.33 -31.54 13.11
N PHE A 258 2.64 -30.50 13.90
CA PHE A 258 4.02 -30.23 14.30
C PHE A 258 4.59 -31.25 15.28
N GLU A 259 3.82 -32.24 15.75
CA GLU A 259 4.31 -33.35 16.58
C GLU A 259 4.82 -34.54 15.74
N PHE A 260 4.60 -34.52 14.41
CA PHE A 260 4.92 -35.63 13.48
C PHE A 260 5.94 -35.20 12.42
N PRO A 261 7.26 -35.18 12.73
CA PRO A 261 8.32 -34.78 11.80
C PRO A 261 8.38 -35.56 10.49
N GLU A 262 7.92 -36.81 10.48
CA GLU A 262 7.90 -37.70 9.31
C GLU A 262 7.09 -37.16 8.13
N PHE A 263 6.12 -36.27 8.38
CA PHE A 263 5.34 -35.63 7.32
C PHE A 263 6.02 -34.41 6.69
N PHE A 264 7.14 -33.94 7.26
CA PHE A 264 7.82 -32.73 6.81
C PHE A 264 8.89 -33.05 5.77
N LYS A 265 8.87 -32.28 4.67
CA LYS A 265 9.91 -32.28 3.63
C LYS A 265 10.78 -31.04 3.78
N LYS A 266 12.04 -31.14 3.38
CA LYS A 266 12.99 -30.02 3.37
C LYS A 266 13.03 -29.37 1.99
N ALA A 267 13.09 -28.04 1.96
CA ALA A 267 13.45 -27.27 0.77
C ALA A 267 14.38 -26.12 1.14
N GLU A 268 15.30 -25.79 0.25
CA GLU A 268 16.09 -24.56 0.34
C GLU A 268 15.34 -23.42 -0.34
N LEU A 269 15.02 -22.39 0.44
CA LEU A 269 14.25 -21.22 -0.01
C LEU A 269 15.00 -19.94 0.32
N THR A 270 14.90 -18.94 -0.57
CA THR A 270 15.38 -17.60 -0.27
C THR A 270 14.27 -16.80 0.39
N ILE A 271 14.34 -16.66 1.71
CA ILE A 271 13.33 -15.98 2.55
C ILE A 271 14.02 -14.80 3.22
N TYR A 272 13.40 -13.61 3.17
CA TYR A 272 13.98 -12.38 3.73
C TYR A 272 15.39 -12.05 3.21
N GLY A 273 15.72 -12.49 1.98
CA GLY A 273 17.03 -12.27 1.36
C GLY A 273 18.13 -13.22 1.84
N GLN A 274 17.78 -14.27 2.60
CA GLN A 274 18.70 -15.29 3.07
C GLN A 274 18.27 -16.66 2.56
N VAL A 275 19.23 -17.48 2.14
CA VAL A 275 18.98 -18.89 1.84
C VAL A 275 18.80 -19.62 3.17
N LYS A 276 17.65 -20.27 3.32
CA LYS A 276 17.30 -21.06 4.50
C LYS A 276 16.78 -22.43 4.08
N THR A 277 17.17 -23.45 4.82
CA THR A 277 16.51 -24.76 4.75
C THR A 277 15.25 -24.72 5.60
N ILE A 278 14.10 -24.89 4.97
CA ILE A 278 12.79 -24.89 5.61
C ILE A 278 12.20 -26.29 5.54
N GLU A 279 11.61 -26.73 6.66
CA GLU A 279 10.80 -27.93 6.74
C GLU A 279 9.33 -27.57 6.57
N TYR A 280 8.61 -28.28 5.72
CA TYR A 280 7.18 -28.03 5.51
C TYR A 280 6.37 -29.30 5.21
N CYS A 281 5.08 -29.25 5.55
CA CYS A 281 4.07 -30.23 5.18
C CYS A 281 2.89 -29.49 4.53
N CYS A 282 2.28 -30.09 3.50
CA CYS A 282 1.17 -29.51 2.75
C CYS A 282 -0.06 -30.39 2.85
N LEU A 283 -1.21 -29.80 3.15
CA LEU A 283 -2.48 -30.48 3.37
C LEU A 283 -3.58 -29.68 2.69
N ASP A 284 -4.39 -30.34 1.85
CA ASP A 284 -5.63 -29.73 1.38
C ASP A 284 -6.74 -30.23 2.28
N LEU A 285 -7.46 -29.31 2.93
CA LEU A 285 -8.51 -29.65 3.91
C LEU A 285 -9.75 -28.79 3.70
N LEU A 286 -10.91 -29.32 4.06
CA LEU A 286 -12.15 -28.55 4.11
C LEU A 286 -12.10 -27.56 5.28
N TRP A 287 -12.38 -26.29 4.99
CA TRP A 287 -12.42 -25.23 5.99
C TRP A 287 -13.86 -24.71 6.16
N LYS A 288 -14.42 -25.00 7.35
CA LYS A 288 -15.83 -24.70 7.69
C LYS A 288 -16.27 -23.25 7.40
N PRO A 289 -15.46 -22.20 7.67
CA PRO A 289 -15.85 -20.81 7.40
C PRO A 289 -16.19 -20.48 5.95
N ILE A 290 -15.72 -21.26 4.97
CA ILE A 290 -16.04 -21.06 3.55
C ILE A 290 -16.73 -22.24 2.91
N ASN A 291 -17.04 -23.28 3.69
CA ASN A 291 -17.60 -24.53 3.22
C ASN A 291 -16.86 -25.12 2.00
N GLY A 292 -15.52 -25.09 2.01
CA GLY A 292 -14.71 -25.44 0.84
C GLY A 292 -13.26 -25.74 1.18
N TRP A 293 -12.54 -26.24 0.20
CA TRP A 293 -11.14 -26.61 0.31
C TRP A 293 -10.23 -25.39 0.45
N VAL A 294 -9.24 -25.53 1.32
CA VAL A 294 -8.12 -24.60 1.50
C VAL A 294 -6.85 -25.41 1.58
N ARG A 295 -5.79 -24.93 0.94
CA ARG A 295 -4.45 -25.50 1.07
C ARG A 295 -3.77 -24.94 2.30
N PHE A 296 -3.44 -25.80 3.25
CA PHE A 296 -2.68 -25.48 4.45
C PHE A 296 -1.22 -25.93 4.27
N VAL A 297 -0.28 -25.08 4.69
CA VAL A 297 1.15 -25.40 4.69
C VAL A 297 1.69 -25.19 6.09
N CYS A 298 1.99 -26.28 6.79
CA CYS A 298 2.67 -26.26 8.08
C CYS A 298 4.16 -26.02 7.84
N VAL A 299 4.74 -25.00 8.47
CA VAL A 299 6.12 -24.56 8.23
C VAL A 299 6.91 -24.58 9.54
N ARG A 300 8.09 -25.20 9.51
CA ARG A 300 9.12 -25.11 10.55
C ARG A 300 10.34 -24.35 9.99
N ASP A 301 10.60 -23.16 10.54
CA ASP A 301 11.79 -22.34 10.29
C ASP A 301 12.62 -22.29 11.58
N GLY A 302 13.58 -23.21 11.71
CA GLY A 302 14.34 -23.40 12.96
C GLY A 302 13.41 -23.74 14.12
N HIS A 303 13.35 -22.88 15.14
CA HIS A 303 12.47 -23.05 16.30
C HIS A 303 11.05 -22.50 16.09
N SER A 304 10.79 -21.81 14.98
CA SER A 304 9.49 -21.19 14.70
C SER A 304 8.59 -22.13 13.91
N CYS A 305 7.41 -22.42 14.46
CA CYS A 305 6.35 -23.19 13.79
C CYS A 305 5.17 -22.26 13.47
N TYR A 306 4.67 -22.31 12.23
CA TYR A 306 3.48 -21.57 11.83
C TYR A 306 2.81 -22.20 10.62
N ILE A 307 1.52 -21.90 10.42
CA ILE A 307 0.72 -22.46 9.33
C ILE A 307 0.34 -21.36 8.36
N LEU A 308 0.52 -21.61 7.07
CA LEU A 308 0.04 -20.76 5.98
C LEU A 308 -1.21 -21.36 5.35
N MET A 309 -2.05 -20.50 4.79
CA MET A 309 -3.28 -20.84 4.07
C MET A 309 -3.22 -20.24 2.68
N SER A 310 -3.61 -21.02 1.67
CA SER A 310 -3.78 -20.59 0.30
C SER A 310 -5.18 -20.95 -0.20
N SER A 311 -5.84 -20.02 -0.90
CA SER A 311 -7.07 -20.35 -1.64
C SER A 311 -6.81 -21.02 -2.98
N ASP A 312 -5.55 -21.12 -3.41
CA ASP A 312 -5.13 -21.89 -4.59
C ASP A 312 -4.59 -23.26 -4.15
N LEU A 313 -5.30 -24.33 -4.57
CA LEU A 313 -4.97 -25.73 -4.30
C LEU A 313 -3.95 -26.30 -5.29
N GLN A 314 -3.46 -25.53 -6.26
CA GLN A 314 -2.44 -25.99 -7.19
C GLN A 314 -1.09 -25.30 -6.93
N LEU A 315 -1.10 -24.19 -6.19
CA LEU A 315 0.10 -23.47 -5.81
C LEU A 315 1.03 -24.33 -4.92
N PRO A 316 2.30 -24.56 -5.30
CA PRO A 316 3.23 -25.34 -4.50
C PRO A 316 3.49 -24.72 -3.13
N ALA A 317 3.70 -25.56 -2.12
CA ALA A 317 3.98 -25.11 -0.76
C ALA A 317 5.21 -24.19 -0.65
N THR A 318 6.25 -24.45 -1.44
CA THR A 318 7.45 -23.60 -1.52
C THR A 318 7.14 -22.19 -2.05
N GLU A 319 6.23 -22.06 -3.02
CA GLU A 319 5.75 -20.77 -3.51
C GLU A 319 4.88 -20.06 -2.47
N ILE A 320 4.00 -20.79 -1.77
CA ILE A 320 3.18 -20.23 -0.67
C ILE A 320 4.08 -19.61 0.42
N ILE A 321 5.12 -20.33 0.84
CA ILE A 321 6.10 -19.85 1.83
C ILE A 321 6.83 -18.61 1.31
N THR A 322 7.27 -18.65 0.04
CA THR A 322 8.00 -17.54 -0.59
C THR A 322 7.12 -16.30 -0.71
N ILE A 323 5.88 -16.44 -1.19
CA ILE A 323 4.88 -15.36 -1.29
C ILE A 323 4.65 -14.73 0.08
N TYR A 324 4.43 -15.54 1.11
CA TYR A 324 4.16 -15.01 2.45
C TYR A 324 5.37 -14.25 3.03
N SER A 325 6.60 -14.69 2.72
CA SER A 325 7.82 -13.96 3.14
C SER A 325 7.87 -12.52 2.61
N TYR A 326 7.34 -12.29 1.41
CA TYR A 326 7.27 -10.96 0.80
C TYR A 326 6.23 -10.05 1.45
N ARG A 327 5.29 -10.56 2.26
CA ARG A 327 4.31 -9.75 3.00
C ARG A 327 4.99 -8.63 3.80
N SER A 328 6.10 -8.95 4.45
CA SER A 328 6.91 -7.99 5.23
C SER A 328 7.34 -6.73 4.46
N LYS A 329 7.38 -6.77 3.11
CA LYS A 329 7.75 -5.61 2.29
C LYS A 329 6.77 -4.44 2.45
N ILE A 330 5.52 -4.67 2.84
CA ILE A 330 4.59 -3.59 3.11
C ILE A 330 4.95 -2.79 4.37
N GLU A 331 5.56 -3.42 5.38
CA GLU A 331 6.05 -2.74 6.58
C GLU A 331 7.20 -1.79 6.22
N VAL A 332 8.08 -2.24 5.32
CA VAL A 332 9.14 -1.39 4.74
C VAL A 332 8.53 -0.24 3.95
N MET A 333 7.55 -0.50 3.09
CA MET A 333 6.82 0.55 2.37
C MET A 333 6.22 1.59 3.34
N PHE A 334 5.57 1.16 4.42
CA PHE A 334 5.04 2.06 5.44
C PHE A 334 6.12 2.87 6.15
N LEU A 335 7.26 2.27 6.48
CA LEU A 335 8.39 2.96 7.07
C LEU A 335 8.85 4.11 6.17
N PHE A 336 9.10 3.86 4.88
CA PHE A 336 9.52 4.88 3.94
C PHE A 336 8.41 5.90 3.66
N LEU A 337 7.14 5.49 3.64
CA LEU A 337 6.04 6.40 3.32
C LEU A 337 5.84 7.38 4.46
N LYS A 338 6.03 6.92 5.70
CA LYS A 338 5.98 7.74 6.89
C LYS A 338 7.21 8.62 7.08
N HIS A 339 8.40 8.04 7.02
CA HIS A 339 9.63 8.70 7.49
C HIS A 339 10.54 9.25 6.39
N LEU A 340 10.40 8.81 5.15
CA LEU A 340 11.13 9.39 4.03
C LEU A 340 10.25 10.39 3.28
N ILE A 341 9.11 9.91 2.81
CA ILE A 341 8.22 10.69 1.96
C ILE A 341 7.34 11.64 2.78
N GLY A 342 6.90 11.26 3.98
CA GLY A 342 5.95 12.02 4.79
C GLY A 342 4.52 11.98 4.25
N GLY A 343 4.12 10.86 3.65
CA GLY A 343 2.83 10.65 2.98
C GLY A 343 1.61 10.72 3.91
N PHE A 344 1.83 10.64 5.22
CA PHE A 344 0.76 10.80 6.21
C PHE A 344 0.70 12.18 6.86
N CYS A 345 1.53 13.14 6.45
CA CYS A 345 1.63 14.47 7.10
C CYS A 345 0.69 15.53 6.50
N TYR A 346 -0.53 15.13 6.12
CA TYR A 346 -1.58 16.05 5.69
C TYR A 346 -2.33 16.69 6.87
N HIS A 347 -2.93 17.85 6.60
CA HIS A 347 -3.70 18.65 7.56
C HIS A 347 -5.09 19.04 7.01
N PHE A 348 -5.73 18.19 6.20
CA PHE A 348 -7.07 18.48 5.67
C PHE A 348 -8.14 18.27 6.75
N TRP A 349 -9.00 19.27 6.93
CA TRP A 349 -10.13 19.25 7.85
C TRP A 349 -11.29 20.06 7.26
N THR A 350 -12.47 20.01 7.89
CA THR A 350 -13.62 20.83 7.48
C THR A 350 -14.47 21.27 8.66
N LYS A 351 -14.97 22.51 8.64
CA LYS A 351 -15.88 23.02 9.68
C LYS A 351 -17.18 22.21 9.80
N ALA A 352 -17.59 21.59 8.70
CA ALA A 352 -18.79 20.74 8.60
C ALA A 352 -18.68 19.44 9.40
N PHE A 353 -17.46 18.99 9.70
CA PHE A 353 -17.28 17.79 10.52
C PHE A 353 -17.46 18.15 12.01
N PRO A 354 -18.24 17.36 12.77
CA PRO A 354 -18.43 17.62 14.20
C PRO A 354 -17.11 17.55 14.94
N GLU A 355 -17.01 18.32 16.03
CA GLU A 355 -15.81 18.30 16.86
C GLU A 355 -15.67 16.94 17.57
N LEU A 356 -14.53 16.31 17.34
CA LEU A 356 -14.15 15.04 17.95
C LEU A 356 -13.86 15.24 19.43
N LYS A 357 -14.58 14.49 20.27
CA LYS A 357 -14.35 14.41 21.71
C LYS A 357 -13.70 13.07 22.04
N ARG A 358 -12.73 13.08 22.97
CA ARG A 358 -12.04 11.86 23.42
C ARG A 358 -13.09 10.84 23.91
N GLY A 359 -12.98 9.60 23.45
CA GLY A 359 -13.87 8.49 23.83
C GLY A 359 -15.29 8.52 23.26
N LYS A 360 -15.68 9.54 22.46
CA LYS A 360 -17.02 9.61 21.85
C LYS A 360 -16.94 9.49 20.33
N LYS A 361 -17.81 8.64 19.76
CA LYS A 361 -18.00 8.57 18.31
C LYS A 361 -18.82 9.80 17.87
N PRO A 362 -18.37 10.55 16.84
CA PRO A 362 -19.19 11.61 16.28
C PRO A 362 -20.44 10.99 15.63
N ASP A 363 -21.61 11.55 15.91
CA ASP A 363 -22.83 11.18 15.19
C ASP A 363 -22.86 11.91 13.85
N LEU A 364 -22.66 11.15 12.78
CA LEU A 364 -22.63 11.67 11.41
C LEU A 364 -24.00 11.63 10.74
N SER A 365 -25.01 11.01 11.37
CA SER A 365 -26.38 10.95 10.83
C SER A 365 -27.09 12.31 10.82
N ILE A 366 -26.62 13.23 11.65
CA ILE A 366 -27.16 14.59 11.82
C ILE A 366 -26.69 15.53 10.70
N LEU A 367 -25.72 15.11 9.88
CA LEU A 367 -25.14 15.97 8.85
C LEU A 367 -26.11 16.21 7.69
N SER A 368 -26.25 17.49 7.32
CA SER A 368 -26.99 17.89 6.11
C SER A 368 -26.29 17.35 4.85
N LYS A 369 -27.04 17.18 3.75
CA LYS A 369 -26.45 16.77 2.45
C LYS A 369 -25.26 17.66 2.03
N PRO A 370 -25.34 19.01 2.09
CA PRO A 370 -24.20 19.88 1.77
C PRO A 370 -22.99 19.70 2.69
N ASP A 371 -23.21 19.34 3.96
CA ASP A 371 -22.11 19.08 4.90
C ASP A 371 -21.45 17.73 4.66
N LEU A 372 -22.23 16.70 4.32
CA LEU A 372 -21.71 15.41 3.88
C LEU A 372 -20.80 15.55 2.66
N GLU A 373 -21.18 16.37 1.66
CA GLU A 373 -20.31 16.64 0.50
C GLU A 373 -18.97 17.29 0.90
N LYS A 374 -18.97 18.21 1.87
CA LYS A 374 -17.73 18.84 2.37
C LYS A 374 -16.85 17.82 3.11
N VAL A 375 -17.46 16.91 3.86
CA VAL A 375 -16.78 15.81 4.55
C VAL A 375 -16.16 14.86 3.52
N GLU A 376 -16.93 14.45 2.51
CA GLU A 376 -16.48 13.59 1.42
C GLU A 376 -15.30 14.21 0.66
N ARG A 377 -15.39 15.51 0.28
CA ARG A 377 -14.26 16.23 -0.35
C ARG A 377 -13.02 16.27 0.54
N THR A 378 -13.18 16.27 1.86
CA THR A 378 -12.06 16.25 2.81
C THR A 378 -11.43 14.86 2.89
N VAL A 379 -12.23 13.80 2.89
CA VAL A 379 -11.75 12.41 2.77
C VAL A 379 -10.99 12.21 1.47
N LYS A 380 -11.55 12.66 0.33
CA LYS A 380 -10.87 12.62 -0.98
C LYS A 380 -9.54 13.38 -0.98
N ALA A 381 -9.47 14.53 -0.31
CA ALA A 381 -8.21 15.28 -0.18
C ALA A 381 -7.15 14.52 0.64
N ILE A 382 -7.57 13.86 1.74
CA ILE A 382 -6.71 13.01 2.57
C ILE A 382 -6.15 11.85 1.75
N GLU A 383 -7.01 11.09 1.09
CA GLU A 383 -6.64 9.94 0.26
C GLU A 383 -5.81 10.37 -0.95
N GLY A 384 -6.16 11.49 -1.58
CA GLY A 384 -5.37 12.09 -2.66
C GLY A 384 -3.93 12.38 -2.23
N PHE A 385 -3.73 12.97 -1.06
CA PHE A 385 -2.37 13.24 -0.54
C PHE A 385 -1.58 11.97 -0.26
N ILE A 386 -2.21 10.98 0.38
CA ILE A 386 -1.58 9.68 0.69
C ILE A 386 -1.15 8.98 -0.60
N ASN A 387 -2.02 8.94 -1.61
CA ASN A 387 -1.75 8.23 -2.85
C ASN A 387 -0.76 8.96 -3.76
N LEU A 388 -0.78 10.30 -3.79
CA LEU A 388 0.26 11.06 -4.48
C LEU A 388 1.64 10.87 -3.84
N ALA A 389 1.70 10.75 -2.52
CA ALA A 389 2.93 10.35 -1.83
C ALA A 389 3.36 8.92 -2.21
N GLY A 390 2.40 8.01 -2.35
CA GLY A 390 2.63 6.65 -2.85
C GLY A 390 3.22 6.62 -4.26
N ILE A 391 2.68 7.42 -5.19
CA ILE A 391 3.23 7.59 -6.54
C ILE A 391 4.65 8.15 -6.48
N ALA A 392 4.88 9.20 -5.67
CA ALA A 392 6.21 9.78 -5.51
C ALA A 392 7.24 8.74 -5.04
N MET A 393 6.88 7.89 -4.06
CA MET A 393 7.71 6.76 -3.65
C MET A 393 7.94 5.77 -4.79
N GLY A 394 6.89 5.38 -5.51
CA GLY A 394 6.98 4.45 -6.62
C GLY A 394 7.94 4.94 -7.72
N LEU A 395 8.01 6.25 -7.96
CA LEU A 395 8.98 6.85 -8.89
C LEU A 395 10.42 6.72 -8.38
N LEU A 396 10.66 6.81 -7.07
CA LEU A 396 11.98 6.53 -6.50
C LEU A 396 12.35 5.06 -6.69
N GLN A 397 11.41 4.14 -6.46
CA GLN A 397 11.61 2.71 -6.67
C GLN A 397 11.87 2.39 -8.16
N TYR A 398 11.21 3.08 -9.09
CA TYR A 398 11.49 2.96 -10.52
C TYR A 398 12.95 3.28 -10.85
N LEU A 399 13.44 4.42 -10.38
CA LEU A 399 14.82 4.85 -10.63
C LEU A 399 15.82 3.92 -9.95
N ALA A 400 15.50 3.40 -8.75
CA ALA A 400 16.32 2.40 -8.09
C ALA A 400 16.47 1.13 -8.94
N LEU A 401 15.37 0.65 -9.54
CA LEU A 401 15.35 -0.58 -10.31
C LEU A 401 15.90 -0.44 -11.73
N THR A 402 15.68 0.71 -12.37
CA THR A 402 16.03 0.91 -13.79
C THR A 402 17.37 1.63 -14.00
N GLN A 403 17.83 2.41 -13.02
CA GLN A 403 19.05 3.21 -13.13
C GLN A 403 20.02 3.03 -11.94
N PRO A 404 20.23 1.80 -11.40
CA PRO A 404 21.02 1.61 -10.18
C PRO A 404 22.45 2.15 -10.30
N ARG A 405 23.14 1.86 -11.42
CA ARG A 405 24.52 2.33 -11.66
C ARG A 405 24.61 3.86 -11.72
N ALA A 406 23.68 4.50 -12.43
CA ALA A 406 23.68 5.95 -12.57
C ALA A 406 23.40 6.65 -11.23
N ILE A 407 22.50 6.09 -10.40
CA ILE A 407 22.25 6.58 -9.04
C ILE A 407 23.50 6.45 -8.19
N TRP A 408 24.16 5.28 -8.18
CA TRP A 408 25.38 5.09 -7.39
C TRP A 408 26.52 6.01 -7.81
N ASN A 409 26.73 6.20 -9.12
CA ASN A 409 27.76 7.11 -9.63
C ASN A 409 27.46 8.59 -9.29
N SER A 410 26.18 8.93 -9.12
CA SER A 410 25.76 10.31 -8.79
C SER A 410 25.67 10.55 -7.28
N TYR A 411 25.69 9.50 -6.46
CA TYR A 411 25.55 9.61 -5.02
C TYR A 411 26.81 10.23 -4.40
N GLN A 412 26.62 11.38 -3.74
CA GLN A 412 27.69 12.14 -3.08
C GLN A 412 27.62 12.05 -1.54
N GLY A 413 26.74 11.20 -1.01
CA GLY A 413 26.56 11.05 0.43
C GLY A 413 27.53 10.03 1.05
N TRP A 414 27.40 9.83 2.36
CA TRP A 414 28.16 8.82 3.09
C TRP A 414 27.23 7.71 3.59
N LEU A 415 27.66 6.45 3.45
CA LEU A 415 26.96 5.28 3.97
C LEU A 415 27.89 4.50 4.90
N ARG A 416 27.37 4.10 6.06
CA ARG A 416 28.06 3.15 6.95
C ARG A 416 28.30 1.81 6.26
N THR A 417 27.33 1.33 5.45
CA THR A 417 27.41 0.04 4.75
C THR A 417 26.57 0.07 3.47
N ARG A 418 27.15 -0.39 2.35
CA ARG A 418 26.41 -0.64 1.10
C ARG A 418 25.95 -2.09 1.07
N SER A 419 24.65 -2.31 1.28
CA SER A 419 24.07 -3.65 1.42
C SER A 419 23.46 -4.23 0.14
N SER A 420 23.37 -3.45 -0.95
CA SER A 420 22.80 -3.91 -2.22
C SER A 420 23.27 -3.04 -3.39
N ASP A 421 23.31 -3.63 -4.59
CA ASP A 421 23.54 -2.90 -5.84
C ASP A 421 22.31 -2.11 -6.30
N ILE A 422 21.12 -2.48 -5.83
CA ILE A 422 19.91 -1.70 -6.06
C ILE A 422 19.75 -0.72 -4.89
N PRO A 423 19.85 0.59 -5.13
CA PRO A 423 19.81 1.59 -4.07
C PRO A 423 18.44 1.62 -3.39
N SER A 424 18.39 2.10 -2.14
CA SER A 424 17.13 2.36 -1.45
C SER A 424 16.45 3.63 -1.98
N GLU A 425 15.16 3.77 -1.69
CA GLU A 425 14.39 4.98 -2.00
C GLU A 425 15.06 6.24 -1.44
N GLY A 426 15.67 6.16 -0.25
CA GLY A 426 16.36 7.30 0.37
C GLY A 426 17.65 7.71 -0.37
N ILE A 427 18.39 6.75 -0.91
CA ILE A 427 19.59 7.04 -1.72
C ILE A 427 19.16 7.73 -3.02
N VAL A 428 18.13 7.19 -3.70
CA VAL A 428 17.59 7.81 -4.92
C VAL A 428 17.09 9.23 -4.63
N GLN A 429 16.36 9.42 -3.53
CA GLN A 429 15.86 10.74 -3.12
C GLN A 429 17.02 11.73 -2.92
N SER A 430 18.09 11.32 -2.24
CA SER A 430 19.24 12.18 -1.98
C SER A 430 19.95 12.64 -3.27
N VAL A 431 20.05 11.75 -4.27
CA VAL A 431 20.58 12.09 -5.60
C VAL A 431 19.69 13.08 -6.31
N LEU A 432 18.37 12.87 -6.30
CA LEU A 432 17.41 13.79 -6.91
C LEU A 432 17.39 15.16 -6.22
N GLN A 433 17.54 15.19 -4.89
CA GLN A 433 17.68 16.42 -4.12
C GLN A 433 18.94 17.18 -4.56
N ALA A 434 20.10 16.53 -4.57
CA ALA A 434 21.35 17.16 -5.01
C ALA A 434 21.26 17.68 -6.47
N GLU A 435 20.67 16.90 -7.37
CA GLU A 435 20.44 17.33 -8.77
C GLU A 435 19.48 18.51 -8.84
N PHE A 436 18.39 18.52 -8.06
CA PHE A 436 17.43 19.62 -8.04
C PHE A 436 18.07 20.92 -7.54
N PHE A 437 18.72 20.92 -6.36
CA PHE A 437 19.27 22.15 -5.78
C PHE A 437 20.46 22.70 -6.56
N SER A 438 21.25 21.84 -7.22
CA SER A 438 22.35 22.29 -8.09
C SER A 438 21.90 22.87 -9.44
N THR A 439 20.67 22.54 -9.88
CA THR A 439 20.14 22.99 -11.19
C THR A 439 18.99 24.00 -11.08
N ALA A 440 18.39 24.18 -9.90
CA ALA A 440 17.21 25.04 -9.70
C ALA A 440 17.41 26.48 -10.21
N TRP A 441 18.63 27.01 -10.13
CA TRP A 441 19.00 28.36 -10.56
C TRP A 441 19.43 28.45 -12.02
N LYS A 442 19.75 27.30 -12.65
CA LYS A 442 20.24 27.20 -14.03
C LYS A 442 19.08 27.16 -15.04
N VAL A 443 19.39 27.33 -16.32
CA VAL A 443 18.41 27.18 -17.41
C VAL A 443 17.71 25.82 -17.28
N PRO A 444 16.36 25.77 -17.19
CA PRO A 444 15.66 24.51 -16.94
C PRO A 444 15.89 23.47 -18.04
N VAL A 445 16.51 22.35 -17.65
CA VAL A 445 16.86 21.23 -18.54
C VAL A 445 15.68 20.32 -18.89
N CYS A 446 14.54 20.46 -18.21
CA CYS A 446 13.32 19.67 -18.45
C CYS A 446 12.04 20.48 -18.16
N LEU A 447 10.87 19.96 -18.58
CA LEU A 447 9.59 20.67 -18.41
C LEU A 447 9.22 20.81 -16.93
N THR A 448 9.47 19.80 -16.12
CA THR A 448 9.23 19.78 -14.69
C THR A 448 9.88 20.98 -14.00
N LEU A 449 11.17 21.24 -14.26
CA LEU A 449 11.86 22.40 -13.70
C LEU A 449 11.28 23.71 -14.23
N ARG A 450 10.86 23.79 -15.51
CA ARG A 450 10.19 24.98 -16.06
C ARG A 450 8.87 25.26 -15.35
N ILE A 451 8.07 24.23 -15.08
CA ILE A 451 6.79 24.34 -14.37
C ILE A 451 7.00 24.89 -12.96
N ILE A 452 7.97 24.37 -12.23
CA ILE A 452 8.25 24.80 -10.85
C ILE A 452 8.84 26.22 -10.85
N ARG A 453 9.83 26.52 -11.70
CA ARG A 453 10.51 27.82 -11.76
C ARG A 453 9.57 28.97 -12.09
N LYS A 454 8.53 28.74 -12.91
CA LYS A 454 7.46 29.72 -13.18
C LYS A 454 6.70 30.18 -11.93
N LYS A 455 6.86 29.49 -10.80
CA LYS A 455 6.21 29.77 -9.52
C LYS A 455 7.19 30.11 -8.40
N PHE A 456 8.48 30.27 -8.71
CA PHE A 456 9.49 30.67 -7.74
C PHE A 456 9.21 32.07 -7.21
N ARG A 457 9.70 32.32 -5.98
CA ARG A 457 9.78 33.66 -5.39
C ARG A 457 10.61 34.57 -6.29
N LYS A 458 10.02 35.67 -6.75
CA LYS A 458 10.68 36.67 -7.62
C LYS A 458 12.04 37.13 -7.07
N GLY A 459 12.11 37.53 -5.80
CA GLY A 459 13.37 38.00 -5.19
C GLY A 459 14.50 36.96 -5.05
N LEU A 460 14.22 35.66 -5.24
CA LEU A 460 15.24 34.61 -5.29
C LEU A 460 15.81 34.41 -6.71
N LEU A 461 15.10 34.86 -7.75
CA LEU A 461 15.59 34.86 -9.12
C LEU A 461 16.49 36.07 -9.40
N ASP A 462 16.25 37.18 -8.69
CA ASP A 462 16.98 38.45 -8.84
C ASP A 462 18.31 38.50 -8.06
N THR A 463 18.63 37.46 -7.29
CA THR A 463 19.83 37.36 -6.43
C THR A 463 20.87 36.36 -6.93
N VAL A 464 20.67 35.81 -8.14
CA VAL A 464 21.69 35.01 -8.82
C VAL A 464 22.60 35.99 -9.57
N PRO A 465 23.90 36.08 -9.23
CA PRO A 465 24.84 36.97 -9.90
C PRO A 465 24.98 36.69 -11.41
#